data_AF-A0A1J5GN68-F1
#
_entry.id   AF-A0A1J5GN68-F1
#
_cell.length_a   1.000
_cell.length_b   1.000
_cell.length_c   1.000
_cell.angle_alpha   90.00
_cell.angle_beta   90.00
_cell.angle_gamma   90.00
#
_symmetry.space_group_name_H-M   'P 1'
#
loop_
_entity.id
_entity.type
_entity.pdbx_description
1 polymer ?
#
loop_
_entity_poly.entity_id
_entity_poly.type
_entity_poly.pdbx_seq_one_letter_code
_entity_poly.pdbx_strand_id
1 'polypeptide(L)'
;MRCLLATGGWKELNFRSRAIYSSFLSNLLGMDWRYGALHFMQHLLDGDCAINHYQWAMQAGVTHCVDKSWTRIYNPGEAAIARCDPQGKFIKRWLPELAEVPIEKLAGNLQNYGYSSPMLDYRQARQQRVKQLERQRSAFREQENVLPYLARMPKLPIPFAMSDADEQADWISNPNPPLFAAALDLNSLDNQQAVNLRTWLVAHVEIKPHKQSSLKPKAEKTSNKKAKPKTEVKAAQLSLSETLF
;
A
#
# COMPACT_ATOMS: atom_id res chain seq x y z
N MET A 1 -12.09 -15.94 -5.25
CA MET A 1 -11.75 -16.59 -3.97
C MET A 1 -11.62 -18.11 -4.09
N ARG A 2 -12.61 -18.86 -4.63
CA ARG A 2 -12.51 -20.33 -4.77
C ARG A 2 -11.22 -20.82 -5.44
N CYS A 3 -10.82 -20.20 -6.54
CA CYS A 3 -9.54 -20.47 -7.22
C CYS A 3 -8.32 -20.29 -6.32
N LEU A 4 -8.25 -19.19 -5.55
CA LEU A 4 -7.14 -18.92 -4.64
C LEU A 4 -7.01 -20.04 -3.59
N LEU A 5 -8.13 -20.41 -2.97
CA LEU A 5 -8.14 -21.43 -1.92
C LEU A 5 -7.79 -22.83 -2.45
N ALA A 6 -8.16 -23.14 -3.69
CA ALA A 6 -7.99 -24.47 -4.25
C ALA A 6 -6.60 -24.70 -4.89
N THR A 7 -6.03 -23.70 -5.57
CA THR A 7 -4.77 -23.86 -6.34
C THR A 7 -3.65 -22.95 -5.88
N GLY A 8 -3.90 -22.10 -4.88
CA GLY A 8 -2.99 -21.02 -4.50
C GLY A 8 -2.90 -19.91 -5.55
N GLY A 9 -3.80 -19.89 -6.54
CA GLY A 9 -4.00 -18.78 -7.47
C GLY A 9 -2.90 -18.50 -8.50
N TRP A 10 -1.71 -19.08 -8.38
CA TRP A 10 -0.53 -18.72 -9.20
C TRP A 10 -0.77 -18.81 -10.72
N LYS A 11 -1.52 -19.83 -11.17
CA LYS A 11 -1.75 -20.08 -12.60
C LYS A 11 -2.90 -19.25 -13.17
N GLU A 12 -3.93 -18.99 -12.37
CA GLU A 12 -5.22 -18.51 -12.87
C GLU A 12 -5.57 -17.09 -12.38
N LEU A 13 -4.92 -16.59 -11.31
CA LEU A 13 -5.09 -15.23 -10.80
C LEU A 13 -3.94 -14.35 -11.24
N ASN A 14 -4.03 -13.82 -12.46
CA ASN A 14 -3.09 -12.82 -12.94
C ASN A 14 -3.19 -11.49 -12.17
N PHE A 15 -2.23 -10.58 -12.42
CA PHE A 15 -2.17 -9.26 -11.81
C PHE A 15 -3.51 -8.50 -11.85
N ARG A 16 -4.23 -8.53 -12.97
CA ARG A 16 -5.48 -7.80 -13.14
C ARG A 16 -6.61 -8.40 -12.31
N SER A 17 -6.69 -9.73 -12.23
CA SER A 17 -7.63 -10.43 -11.35
C SER A 17 -7.37 -10.06 -9.89
N ARG A 18 -6.10 -10.09 -9.45
CA ARG A 18 -5.70 -9.68 -8.08
C ARG A 18 -6.05 -8.21 -7.80
N ALA A 19 -5.85 -7.32 -8.77
CA ALA A 19 -6.23 -5.90 -8.64
C ALA A 19 -7.75 -5.70 -8.48
N ILE A 20 -8.58 -6.48 -9.18
CA ILE A 20 -10.03 -6.44 -9.02
C ILE A 20 -10.44 -6.83 -7.59
N TYR A 21 -9.84 -7.89 -7.02
CA TYR A 21 -10.10 -8.28 -5.62
C TYR A 21 -9.73 -7.17 -4.65
N SER A 22 -8.54 -6.57 -4.83
CA SER A 22 -8.10 -5.48 -3.98
C SER A 22 -9.04 -4.27 -4.05
N SER A 23 -9.39 -3.85 -5.26
CA SER A 23 -10.34 -2.75 -5.45
C SER A 23 -11.75 -3.07 -4.93
N PHE A 24 -12.21 -4.32 -5.04
CA PHE A 24 -13.51 -4.70 -4.50
C PHE A 24 -13.53 -4.57 -2.98
N LEU A 25 -12.53 -5.14 -2.30
CA LEU A 25 -12.42 -5.09 -0.84
C LEU A 25 -12.26 -3.64 -0.33
N SER A 26 -11.32 -2.88 -0.89
CA SER A 26 -10.96 -1.58 -0.33
C SER A 26 -11.85 -0.45 -0.83
N ASN A 27 -12.17 -0.40 -2.13
CA ASN A 27 -12.90 0.72 -2.71
C ASN A 27 -14.41 0.52 -2.75
N LEU A 28 -14.90 -0.72 -2.87
CA LEU A 28 -16.35 -0.99 -2.95
C LEU A 28 -16.93 -1.37 -1.58
N LEU A 29 -16.28 -2.26 -0.83
CA LEU A 29 -16.70 -2.61 0.53
C LEU A 29 -16.21 -1.62 1.61
N GLY A 30 -15.19 -0.82 1.31
CA GLY A 30 -14.63 0.13 2.28
C GLY A 30 -13.82 -0.53 3.40
N MET A 31 -13.39 -1.79 3.21
CA MET A 31 -12.60 -2.53 4.19
C MET A 31 -11.11 -2.19 4.08
N ASP A 32 -10.37 -2.37 5.17
CA ASP A 32 -8.92 -2.20 5.14
C ASP A 32 -8.26 -3.21 4.20
N TRP A 33 -7.43 -2.71 3.29
CA TRP A 33 -6.73 -3.52 2.29
C TRP A 33 -5.80 -4.56 2.91
N ARG A 34 -5.30 -4.30 4.13
CA ARG A 34 -4.37 -5.19 4.84
C ARG A 34 -4.99 -6.55 5.14
N TYR A 35 -6.29 -6.62 5.39
CA TYR A 35 -6.99 -7.91 5.58
C TYR A 35 -6.94 -8.76 4.31
N GLY A 36 -7.13 -8.15 3.15
CA GLY A 36 -7.04 -8.84 1.86
C GLY A 36 -5.62 -9.25 1.52
N ALA A 37 -4.63 -8.38 1.80
CA ALA A 37 -3.22 -8.69 1.60
C ALA A 37 -2.79 -9.90 2.44
N LEU A 38 -3.15 -9.95 3.73
CA LEU A 38 -2.87 -11.10 4.61
C LEU A 38 -3.57 -12.36 4.12
N HIS A 39 -4.86 -12.28 3.76
CA HIS A 39 -5.57 -13.43 3.23
C HIS A 39 -4.92 -13.97 1.96
N PHE A 40 -4.43 -13.11 1.08
CA PHE A 40 -3.69 -13.53 -0.11
C PHE A 40 -2.33 -14.14 0.27
N MET A 41 -1.57 -13.54 1.18
CA MET A 41 -0.30 -14.11 1.63
C MET A 41 -0.44 -15.51 2.23
N GLN A 42 -1.55 -15.78 2.92
CA GLN A 42 -1.81 -17.10 3.51
C GLN A 42 -2.06 -18.20 2.46
N HIS A 43 -2.50 -17.85 1.26
CA HIS A 43 -2.97 -18.83 0.27
C HIS A 43 -2.20 -18.79 -1.06
N LEU A 44 -1.55 -17.68 -1.40
CA LEU A 44 -0.81 -17.55 -2.66
C LEU A 44 0.39 -18.49 -2.68
N LEU A 45 0.46 -19.34 -3.71
CA LEU A 45 1.64 -20.19 -3.91
C LEU A 45 2.87 -19.37 -4.32
N ASP A 46 2.65 -18.26 -5.05
CA ASP A 46 3.69 -17.31 -5.47
C ASP A 46 3.76 -16.07 -4.56
N GLY A 47 3.34 -16.21 -3.30
CA GLY A 47 3.23 -15.12 -2.35
C GLY A 47 4.58 -14.56 -1.92
N ASP A 48 4.93 -13.39 -2.44
CA ASP A 48 6.01 -12.55 -1.91
C ASP A 48 5.43 -11.38 -1.11
N CYS A 49 5.93 -11.17 0.10
CA CYS A 49 5.39 -10.17 1.01
C CYS A 49 5.50 -8.75 0.44
N ALA A 50 6.65 -8.36 -0.10
CA ALA A 50 6.87 -7.02 -0.62
C ALA A 50 6.00 -6.76 -1.86
N ILE A 51 5.96 -7.72 -2.79
CA ILE A 51 5.18 -7.62 -4.02
C ILE A 51 3.68 -7.60 -3.71
N ASN A 52 3.18 -8.55 -2.92
CA ASN A 52 1.75 -8.65 -2.63
C ASN A 52 1.25 -7.42 -1.86
N HIS A 53 1.91 -7.02 -0.76
CA HIS A 53 1.44 -5.88 0.03
C HIS A 53 1.51 -4.58 -0.76
N TYR A 54 2.56 -4.37 -1.57
CA TYR A 54 2.65 -3.20 -2.42
C TYR A 54 1.52 -3.17 -3.46
N GLN A 55 1.22 -4.30 -4.11
CA GLN A 55 0.12 -4.37 -5.06
C GLN A 55 -1.24 -4.07 -4.41
N TRP A 56 -1.51 -4.64 -3.23
CA TRP A 56 -2.73 -4.34 -2.49
C TRP A 56 -2.82 -2.87 -2.07
N ALA A 57 -1.73 -2.30 -1.58
CA ALA A 57 -1.65 -0.89 -1.21
C ALA A 57 -1.89 0.04 -2.42
N MET A 58 -1.25 -0.26 -3.55
CA MET A 58 -1.44 0.48 -4.81
C MET A 58 -2.89 0.49 -5.26
N GLN A 59 -3.54 -0.67 -5.31
CA GLN A 59 -4.92 -0.79 -5.81
C GLN A 59 -5.96 -0.27 -4.82
N ALA A 60 -5.65 -0.24 -3.53
CA ALA A 60 -6.45 0.46 -2.52
C ALA A 60 -6.35 1.99 -2.61
N GLY A 61 -5.45 2.51 -3.47
CA GLY A 61 -5.21 3.94 -3.62
C GLY A 61 -4.45 4.54 -2.44
N VAL A 62 -3.81 3.71 -1.61
CA VAL A 62 -3.06 4.21 -0.44
C VAL A 62 -1.64 4.65 -0.78
N THR A 63 -1.15 4.40 -1.99
CA THR A 63 0.17 4.86 -2.41
C THR A 63 0.14 6.20 -3.14
N HIS A 64 -1.04 6.63 -3.61
CA HIS A 64 -1.23 7.85 -4.39
C HIS A 64 -2.62 8.44 -4.11
N CYS A 65 -2.74 9.18 -3.01
CA CYS A 65 -4.02 9.73 -2.60
C CYS A 65 -4.31 11.09 -3.24
N VAL A 66 -3.28 11.89 -3.55
CA VAL A 66 -3.43 13.28 -4.01
C VAL A 66 -3.84 13.33 -5.47
N ASP A 67 -3.28 12.49 -6.34
CA ASP A 67 -3.63 12.47 -7.76
C ASP A 67 -4.86 11.57 -8.04
N LYS A 68 -5.81 12.09 -8.81
CA LYS A 68 -7.00 11.35 -9.25
C LYS A 68 -6.66 10.23 -10.23
N SER A 69 -5.58 10.38 -11.01
CA SER A 69 -5.22 9.47 -12.10
C SER A 69 -4.89 8.04 -11.65
N TRP A 70 -4.45 7.89 -10.39
CA TRP A 70 -3.95 6.63 -9.84
C TRP A 70 -5.00 5.78 -9.13
N THR A 71 -6.14 6.35 -8.72
CA THR A 71 -7.19 5.56 -8.05
C THR A 71 -8.11 4.89 -9.05
N ARG A 72 -7.90 3.59 -9.27
CA ARG A 72 -8.72 2.77 -10.17
C ARG A 72 -9.73 1.97 -9.37
N ILE A 73 -11.01 2.33 -9.52
CA ILE A 73 -12.12 1.54 -8.98
C ILE A 73 -12.60 0.60 -10.09
N TYR A 74 -12.34 -0.69 -9.93
CA TYR A 74 -12.68 -1.72 -10.90
C TYR A 74 -14.16 -2.12 -10.79
N ASN A 75 -14.81 -2.33 -11.94
CA ASN A 75 -16.13 -2.95 -12.00
C ASN A 75 -15.95 -4.48 -12.00
N PRO A 76 -16.40 -5.22 -10.98
CA PRO A 76 -16.30 -6.67 -10.93
C PRO A 76 -17.31 -7.39 -11.86
N GLY A 77 -18.31 -6.67 -12.40
CA GLY A 77 -19.34 -7.19 -13.29
C GLY A 77 -18.93 -7.17 -14.77
N GLU A 78 -19.81 -6.67 -15.63
CA GLU A 78 -19.71 -6.76 -17.10
C GLU A 78 -18.33 -6.40 -17.65
N ALA A 79 -17.76 -5.28 -17.20
CA ALA A 79 -16.48 -4.81 -17.71
C ALA A 79 -15.29 -5.69 -17.29
N ALA A 80 -15.36 -6.39 -16.15
CA ALA A 80 -14.35 -7.37 -15.77
C ALA A 80 -14.48 -8.64 -16.61
N ILE A 81 -15.71 -9.17 -16.80
CA ILE A 81 -15.95 -10.35 -17.61
C ILE A 81 -15.50 -10.10 -19.05
N ALA A 82 -15.98 -9.03 -19.69
CA ALA A 82 -15.63 -8.70 -21.08
C ALA A 82 -14.12 -8.54 -21.31
N ARG A 83 -13.36 -8.10 -20.30
CA ARG A 83 -11.91 -7.86 -20.42
C ARG A 83 -11.04 -9.03 -19.96
N CYS A 84 -11.48 -9.80 -18.98
CA CYS A 84 -10.65 -10.79 -18.30
C CYS A 84 -11.12 -12.23 -18.54
N ASP A 85 -12.39 -12.45 -18.84
CA ASP A 85 -12.97 -13.76 -19.13
C ASP A 85 -14.10 -13.67 -20.19
N PRO A 86 -13.79 -13.22 -21.42
CA PRO A 86 -14.78 -12.97 -22.48
C PRO A 86 -15.45 -14.25 -23.00
N GLN A 87 -14.99 -15.43 -22.57
CA GLN A 87 -15.61 -16.72 -22.87
C GLN A 87 -16.27 -17.37 -21.63
N GLY A 88 -16.21 -16.71 -20.46
CA GLY A 88 -16.77 -17.23 -19.22
C GLY A 88 -16.12 -18.52 -18.72
N LYS A 89 -14.97 -18.92 -19.29
CA LYS A 89 -14.32 -20.20 -19.02
C LYS A 89 -13.81 -20.27 -17.60
N PHE A 90 -13.23 -19.18 -17.11
CA PHE A 90 -12.73 -19.12 -15.75
C PHE A 90 -13.90 -19.17 -14.75
N ILE A 91 -14.94 -18.37 -14.99
CA ILE A 91 -16.12 -18.34 -14.12
C ILE A 91 -16.79 -19.71 -14.04
N LYS A 92 -17.09 -20.33 -15.19
CA LYS A 92 -17.77 -21.65 -15.24
C LYS A 92 -16.93 -22.77 -14.63
N ARG A 93 -15.60 -22.69 -14.73
CA ARG A 93 -14.71 -23.66 -14.08
C ARG A 93 -14.73 -23.55 -12.56
N TRP A 94 -14.78 -22.33 -12.02
CA TRP A 94 -14.69 -22.10 -10.57
C TRP A 94 -16.04 -21.96 -9.86
N LEU A 95 -17.10 -21.68 -10.62
CA LEU A 95 -18.49 -21.64 -10.20
C LEU A 95 -19.29 -22.61 -11.09
N PRO A 96 -19.15 -23.94 -10.87
CA PRO A 96 -19.84 -24.94 -11.68
C PRO A 96 -21.36 -24.81 -11.64
N GLU A 97 -21.92 -24.22 -10.59
CA GLU A 97 -23.34 -23.88 -10.51
C GLU A 97 -23.80 -22.87 -11.57
N LEU A 98 -22.86 -22.14 -12.20
CA LEU A 98 -23.12 -21.20 -13.30
C LEU A 98 -22.76 -21.78 -14.68
N ALA A 99 -22.42 -23.07 -14.79
CA ALA A 99 -21.96 -23.68 -16.04
C ALA A 99 -22.95 -23.51 -17.21
N GLU A 100 -24.25 -23.63 -16.93
CA GLU A 100 -25.32 -23.52 -17.93
C GLU A 100 -25.78 -22.07 -18.17
N VAL A 101 -25.26 -21.10 -17.42
CA VAL A 101 -25.67 -19.70 -17.58
C VAL A 101 -25.08 -19.13 -18.88
N PRO A 102 -25.90 -18.48 -19.73
CA PRO A 102 -25.39 -17.77 -20.91
C PRO A 102 -24.39 -16.70 -20.52
N ILE A 103 -23.35 -16.51 -21.33
CA ILE A 103 -22.24 -15.61 -20.99
C ILE A 103 -22.69 -14.16 -20.83
N GLU A 104 -23.67 -13.74 -21.63
CA GLU A 104 -24.27 -12.40 -21.61
C GLU A 104 -25.02 -12.13 -20.29
N LYS A 105 -25.37 -13.19 -19.54
CA LYS A 105 -26.08 -13.11 -18.26
C LYS A 105 -25.15 -13.23 -17.06
N LEU A 106 -23.90 -13.68 -17.23
CA LEU A 106 -22.96 -13.90 -16.12
C LEU A 106 -22.65 -12.65 -15.31
N ALA A 107 -22.78 -11.47 -15.88
CA ALA A 107 -22.55 -10.20 -15.20
C ALA A 107 -23.80 -9.59 -14.55
N GLY A 108 -24.97 -10.18 -14.79
CA GLY A 108 -26.27 -9.65 -14.36
C GLY A 108 -26.72 -10.21 -13.01
N ASN A 109 -28.03 -10.16 -12.78
CA ASN A 109 -28.62 -10.78 -11.60
C ASN A 109 -28.67 -12.31 -11.77
N LEU A 110 -27.85 -13.02 -11.00
CA LEU A 110 -27.73 -14.47 -11.04
C LEU A 110 -28.70 -15.21 -10.11
N GLN A 111 -29.57 -14.51 -9.37
CA GLN A 111 -30.59 -15.12 -8.50
C GLN A 111 -31.50 -16.09 -9.24
N ASN A 112 -31.88 -15.75 -10.48
CA ASN A 112 -32.72 -16.60 -11.34
C ASN A 112 -32.06 -17.93 -11.71
N TYR A 113 -30.75 -18.06 -11.48
CA TYR A 113 -29.95 -19.25 -11.74
C TYR A 113 -29.51 -19.94 -10.43
N GLY A 114 -30.14 -19.62 -9.30
CA GLY A 114 -29.85 -20.24 -8.00
C GLY A 114 -28.57 -19.75 -7.33
N TYR A 115 -27.96 -18.67 -7.84
CA TYR A 115 -26.77 -18.06 -7.25
C TYR A 115 -27.12 -16.88 -6.35
N SER A 116 -26.30 -16.63 -5.33
CA SER A 116 -26.57 -15.57 -4.35
C SER A 116 -26.62 -14.18 -4.99
N SER A 117 -27.47 -13.32 -4.42
CA SER A 117 -27.57 -11.90 -4.74
C SER A 117 -26.21 -11.19 -4.60
N PRO A 118 -25.90 -10.20 -5.45
CA PRO A 118 -24.75 -9.33 -5.23
C PRO A 118 -24.79 -8.66 -3.84
N MET A 119 -23.64 -8.59 -3.16
CA MET A 119 -23.53 -7.98 -1.83
C MET A 119 -23.76 -6.46 -1.83
N LEU A 120 -23.56 -5.80 -2.97
CA LEU A 120 -23.69 -4.35 -3.14
C LEU A 120 -24.06 -3.97 -4.57
N ASP A 121 -24.60 -2.77 -4.75
CA ASP A 121 -24.73 -2.12 -6.06
C ASP A 121 -23.41 -1.42 -6.43
N TYR A 122 -22.79 -1.85 -7.52
CA TYR A 122 -21.50 -1.29 -7.96
C TYR A 122 -21.57 0.20 -8.28
N ARG A 123 -22.63 0.66 -8.95
CA ARG A 123 -22.74 2.06 -9.40
C ARG A 123 -22.86 2.98 -8.19
N GLN A 124 -23.69 2.60 -7.23
CA GLN A 124 -23.89 3.33 -5.98
C GLN A 124 -22.61 3.33 -5.14
N ALA A 125 -22.01 2.16 -4.88
CA ALA A 125 -20.79 2.04 -4.08
C ALA A 125 -19.63 2.84 -4.70
N ARG A 126 -19.45 2.75 -6.02
CA ARG A 126 -18.44 3.55 -6.74
C ARG A 126 -18.71 5.05 -6.59
N GLN A 127 -19.96 5.50 -6.76
CA GLN A 127 -20.28 6.92 -6.63
C GLN A 127 -19.98 7.44 -5.21
N GLN A 128 -20.34 6.67 -4.19
CA GLN A 128 -20.03 6.99 -2.80
C GLN A 128 -18.52 7.06 -2.58
N ARG A 129 -17.77 6.07 -3.07
CA ARG A 129 -16.31 6.05 -2.93
C ARG A 129 -15.62 7.20 -3.64
N VAL A 130 -16.04 7.55 -4.86
CA VAL A 130 -15.50 8.71 -5.59
C VAL A 130 -15.73 10.00 -4.81
N LYS A 131 -16.95 10.23 -4.32
CA LYS A 131 -17.28 11.40 -3.49
C LYS A 131 -16.43 11.43 -2.21
N GLN A 132 -16.24 10.27 -1.57
CA GLN A 132 -15.41 10.14 -0.38
C GLN A 132 -13.95 10.52 -0.69
N LEU A 133 -13.35 9.92 -1.72
CA LEU A 133 -11.98 10.21 -2.16
C LEU A 133 -11.77 11.68 -2.53
N GLU A 134 -12.75 12.31 -3.18
CA GLU A 134 -12.69 13.74 -3.52
C GLU A 134 -12.70 14.62 -2.28
N ARG A 135 -13.60 14.37 -1.32
CA ARG A 135 -13.62 15.08 -0.04
C ARG A 135 -12.28 14.94 0.69
N GLN A 136 -11.71 13.74 0.70
CA GLN A 136 -10.42 13.47 1.35
C GLN A 136 -9.28 14.27 0.70
N ARG A 137 -9.25 14.31 -0.64
CA ARG A 137 -8.26 15.08 -1.39
C ARG A 137 -8.36 16.57 -1.13
N SER A 138 -9.57 17.13 -1.15
CA SER A 138 -9.80 18.55 -0.86
C SER A 138 -9.31 18.92 0.53
N ALA A 139 -9.68 18.12 1.54
CA ALA A 139 -9.28 18.37 2.93
C ALA A 139 -7.77 18.45 3.14
N PHE A 140 -6.98 17.69 2.36
CA PHE A 140 -5.51 17.73 2.42
C PHE A 140 -4.89 18.80 1.51
N ARG A 141 -5.42 19.00 0.29
CA ARG A 141 -4.89 19.97 -0.68
C ARG A 141 -5.09 21.42 -0.26
N GLU A 142 -6.13 21.70 0.51
CA GLU A 142 -6.48 23.05 0.98
C GLU A 142 -5.69 23.48 2.22
N GLN A 143 -4.88 22.60 2.81
CA GLN A 143 -4.04 22.95 3.97
C GLN A 143 -2.85 23.82 3.55
N GLU A 144 -2.66 24.94 4.25
CA GLU A 144 -1.47 25.81 4.10
C GLU A 144 -0.20 25.12 4.62
N ASN A 145 -0.31 24.42 5.76
CA ASN A 145 0.78 23.64 6.34
C ASN A 145 0.45 22.14 6.37
N VAL A 146 1.13 21.37 5.52
CA VAL A 146 0.96 19.92 5.43
C VAL A 146 1.88 19.12 6.34
N LEU A 147 2.89 19.71 6.96
CA LEU A 147 3.86 19.00 7.82
C LEU A 147 3.21 18.16 8.93
N PRO A 148 2.16 18.64 9.64
CA PRO A 148 1.50 17.84 10.67
C PRO A 148 0.80 16.58 10.16
N TYR A 149 0.55 16.52 8.85
CA TYR A 149 -0.17 15.45 8.17
C TYR A 149 0.76 14.45 7.47
N LEU A 150 2.06 14.73 7.39
CA LEU A 150 3.02 13.79 6.79
C LEU A 150 3.30 12.62 7.73
N ALA A 151 3.29 11.41 7.20
CA ALA A 151 3.62 10.21 7.96
C ALA A 151 5.09 10.26 8.42
N ARG A 152 5.31 10.08 9.73
CA ARG A 152 6.66 9.95 10.29
C ARG A 152 7.04 8.49 10.35
N MET A 153 8.28 8.19 9.96
CA MET A 153 8.84 6.87 10.19
C MET A 153 8.78 6.56 11.70
N PRO A 154 8.27 5.39 12.09
CA PRO A 154 8.32 4.96 13.48
C PRO A 154 9.79 4.82 13.91
N LYS A 155 10.08 5.06 15.20
CA LYS A 155 11.44 4.91 15.75
C LYS A 155 12.01 3.51 15.54
N LEU A 156 11.13 2.50 15.50
CA LEU A 156 11.43 1.12 15.22
C LEU A 156 10.49 0.66 14.11
N PRO A 157 10.99 0.39 12.89
CA PRO A 157 10.18 -0.18 11.83
C PRO A 157 9.97 -1.66 12.14
N ILE A 158 8.79 -2.00 12.66
CA ILE A 158 8.37 -3.40 12.79
C ILE A 158 7.68 -3.77 11.47
N PRO A 159 8.19 -4.75 10.71
CA PRO A 159 7.53 -5.18 9.50
C PRO A 159 6.12 -5.68 9.81
N PHE A 160 5.21 -5.48 8.87
CA PHE A 160 3.84 -5.90 9.02
C PHE A 160 3.77 -7.42 9.26
N ALA A 161 2.93 -7.86 10.22
CA ALA A 161 2.82 -9.24 10.72
C ALA A 161 3.99 -9.79 11.59
N MET A 162 4.99 -8.97 11.94
CA MET A 162 6.06 -9.34 12.89
C MET A 162 5.77 -8.93 14.34
N SER A 163 4.64 -8.27 14.61
CA SER A 163 4.30 -7.86 15.99
C SER A 163 4.15 -9.04 16.94
N ASP A 164 3.82 -10.21 16.40
CA ASP A 164 3.49 -11.43 17.15
C ASP A 164 4.55 -12.54 16.94
N ALA A 165 5.64 -12.23 16.22
CA ALA A 165 6.74 -13.17 15.98
C ALA A 165 7.89 -12.91 16.97
N ASP A 166 8.40 -13.97 17.60
CA ASP A 166 9.51 -13.89 18.54
C ASP A 166 10.85 -13.53 17.87
N GLU A 167 10.94 -13.66 16.54
CA GLU A 167 12.13 -13.37 15.75
C GLU A 167 12.02 -12.01 15.08
N GLN A 168 12.96 -11.11 15.38
CA GLN A 168 13.11 -9.84 14.65
C GLN A 168 14.13 -10.00 13.52
N ALA A 169 13.87 -9.38 12.37
CA ALA A 169 14.83 -9.37 11.29
C ALA A 169 16.09 -8.57 11.71
N ASP A 170 17.27 -9.13 11.46
CA ASP A 170 18.56 -8.62 11.96
C ASP A 170 18.83 -7.15 11.57
N TRP A 171 18.35 -6.72 10.40
CA TRP A 171 18.47 -5.33 9.93
C TRP A 171 17.64 -4.31 10.73
N ILE A 172 16.65 -4.75 11.52
CA ILE A 172 15.87 -3.89 12.43
C ILE A 172 16.74 -3.50 13.63
N SER A 173 17.52 -4.46 14.14
CA SER A 173 18.41 -4.27 15.29
C SER A 173 19.75 -3.66 14.89
N ASN A 174 20.25 -3.98 13.70
CA ASN A 174 21.48 -3.46 13.10
C ASN A 174 21.18 -2.85 11.72
N PRO A 175 20.61 -1.64 11.65
CA PRO A 175 20.41 -0.96 10.39
C PRO A 175 21.76 -0.74 9.71
N ASN A 176 21.88 -1.09 8.42
CA ASN A 176 23.07 -0.88 7.62
C ASN A 176 22.95 0.44 6.84
N PRO A 177 23.56 1.55 7.32
CA PRO A 177 23.34 2.89 6.75
C PRO A 177 23.64 3.03 5.25
N PRO A 178 24.70 2.43 4.65
CA PRO A 178 24.94 2.57 3.21
C PRO A 178 23.87 1.93 2.31
N LEU A 179 23.01 1.04 2.83
CA LEU A 179 21.92 0.45 2.05
C LEU A 179 20.64 1.30 2.08
N PHE A 180 20.54 2.27 2.99
CA PHE A 180 19.34 3.08 3.18
C PHE A 180 19.69 4.56 3.26
N ALA A 181 19.08 5.39 2.41
CA ALA A 181 19.22 6.84 2.52
C ALA A 181 18.84 7.32 3.93
N ALA A 182 19.56 8.33 4.43
CA ALA A 182 19.21 8.96 5.70
C ALA A 182 17.76 9.47 5.65
N ALA A 183 17.01 9.19 6.72
CA ALA A 183 15.63 9.66 6.82
C ALA A 183 15.59 11.20 6.78
N LEU A 184 14.66 11.74 5.98
CA LEU A 184 14.44 13.18 5.92
C LEU A 184 13.86 13.70 7.23
N ASP A 185 14.48 14.69 7.85
CA ASP A 185 13.92 15.35 9.04
C ASP A 185 12.77 16.29 8.65
N LEU A 186 11.54 15.83 8.85
CA LEU A 186 10.36 16.62 8.55
C LEU A 186 10.24 17.90 9.40
N ASN A 187 10.94 18.01 10.53
CA ASN A 187 10.91 19.21 11.37
C ASN A 187 11.82 20.33 10.87
N SER A 188 12.83 20.01 10.06
CA SER A 188 13.77 20.98 9.53
C SER A 188 13.30 21.62 8.22
N LEU A 189 12.17 21.16 7.68
CA LEU A 189 11.64 21.64 6.40
C LEU A 189 10.95 22.99 6.54
N ASP A 190 11.17 23.86 5.57
CA ASP A 190 10.36 25.06 5.41
C ASP A 190 9.00 24.76 4.75
N ASN A 191 8.10 25.75 4.74
CA ASN A 191 6.76 25.60 4.17
C ASN A 191 6.79 25.28 2.66
N GLN A 192 7.73 25.82 1.90
CA GLN A 192 7.82 25.59 0.45
C GLN A 192 8.33 24.16 0.16
N GLN A 193 9.31 23.68 0.90
CA GLN A 193 9.81 22.31 0.85
C GLN A 193 8.72 21.31 1.25
N ALA A 194 7.93 21.62 2.29
CA ALA A 194 6.79 20.82 2.69
C ALA A 194 5.72 20.73 1.58
N VAL A 195 5.42 21.85 0.92
CA VAL A 195 4.52 21.90 -0.24
C VAL A 195 5.06 21.10 -1.42
N ASN A 196 6.37 21.14 -1.66
CA ASN A 196 6.99 20.34 -2.71
C ASN A 196 6.91 18.83 -2.39
N LEU A 197 7.08 18.43 -1.13
CA LEU A 197 6.90 17.03 -0.71
C LEU A 197 5.44 16.56 -0.74
N ARG A 198 4.47 17.48 -0.68
CA ARG A 198 3.04 17.18 -0.80
C ARG A 198 2.69 16.42 -2.09
N THR A 199 3.47 16.62 -3.16
CA THR A 199 3.26 15.93 -4.44
C THR A 199 3.80 14.49 -4.43
N TRP A 200 4.72 14.19 -3.51
CA TRP A 200 5.37 12.89 -3.36
C TRP A 200 4.78 12.01 -2.27
N LEU A 201 4.09 12.62 -1.29
CA LEU A 201 3.62 11.92 -0.09
C LEU A 201 2.11 11.68 -0.09
N VAL A 202 1.76 10.60 0.61
CA VAL A 202 0.40 10.12 0.76
C VAL A 202 -0.19 10.63 2.08
N ALA A 203 -1.29 11.37 2.00
CA ALA A 203 -2.18 11.62 3.13
C ALA A 203 -3.38 10.65 3.16
N HIS A 204 -3.69 10.11 4.34
CA HIS A 204 -4.91 9.35 4.62
C HIS A 204 -5.85 10.11 5.54
N VAL A 205 -7.09 9.62 5.64
CA VAL A 205 -8.13 10.21 6.49
C VAL A 205 -7.86 9.92 7.95
N GLU A 206 -8.23 10.86 8.81
CA GLU A 206 -8.00 10.83 10.27
C GLU A 206 -6.53 10.85 10.67
N ILE A 207 -5.65 11.37 9.82
CA ILE A 207 -4.36 11.86 10.33
C ILE A 207 -4.68 13.06 11.21
N LYS A 208 -4.93 12.77 12.49
CA LYS A 208 -4.89 13.78 13.53
C LYS A 208 -3.51 14.41 13.40
N PRO A 209 -3.42 15.74 13.27
CA PRO A 209 -2.13 16.39 13.20
C PRO A 209 -1.28 15.88 14.36
N HIS A 210 -0.09 15.36 14.06
CA HIS A 210 0.80 14.89 15.11
C HIS A 210 1.02 16.06 16.06
N LYS A 211 0.61 15.91 17.33
CA LYS A 211 1.01 16.86 18.37
C LYS A 211 2.54 16.87 18.38
N GLN A 212 3.15 18.02 18.13
CA GLN A 212 4.58 18.19 18.37
C GLN A 212 4.83 17.76 19.81
N SER A 213 5.52 16.64 20.02
CA SER A 213 6.05 16.37 21.35
C SER A 213 7.11 17.43 21.56
N SER A 214 6.93 18.30 22.55
CA SER A 214 7.98 19.18 23.06
C SER A 214 9.06 18.30 23.70
N LEU A 215 9.84 17.60 22.88
CA LEU A 215 11.08 16.98 23.32
C LEU A 215 12.02 18.14 23.60
N LYS A 216 12.01 18.60 24.86
CA LYS A 216 13.11 19.40 25.39
C LYS A 216 14.39 18.65 25.05
N PRO A 217 15.37 19.27 24.39
CA PRO A 217 16.62 18.60 24.07
C PRO A 217 17.20 18.04 25.37
N LYS A 218 17.41 16.72 25.41
CA LYS A 218 18.17 16.11 26.52
C LYS A 218 19.53 16.76 26.49
N ALA A 219 19.84 17.54 27.52
CA ALA A 219 21.16 18.09 27.73
C ALA A 219 22.19 16.97 27.54
N GLU A 220 23.12 17.18 26.60
CA GLU A 220 24.25 16.29 26.41
C GLU A 220 24.96 16.14 27.75
N LYS A 221 24.85 14.95 28.36
CA LYS A 221 25.75 14.57 29.44
C LYS A 221 27.11 14.38 28.78
N THR A 222 27.96 15.40 28.88
CA THR A 222 29.39 15.32 28.61
C THR A 222 30.01 14.24 29.50
N SER A 223 30.01 13.00 29.03
CA SER A 223 30.80 11.94 29.66
C SER A 223 32.25 12.16 29.27
N ASN A 224 32.97 12.81 30.17
CA ASN A 224 34.40 13.01 30.10
C ASN A 224 35.10 11.65 30.25
N LYS A 225 35.28 10.90 29.15
CA LYS A 225 36.14 9.71 29.09
C LYS A 225 37.44 10.09 28.39
N LYS A 226 38.50 10.19 29.18
CA LYS A 226 39.90 10.36 28.76
C LYS A 226 40.24 9.38 27.63
N ALA A 227 40.58 9.89 26.45
CA ALA A 227 41.17 9.11 25.37
C ALA A 227 42.67 8.91 25.62
N LYS A 228 43.14 7.65 25.54
CA LYS A 228 44.57 7.33 25.35
C LYS A 228 44.93 7.58 23.88
N PRO A 229 46.16 8.03 23.56
CA PRO A 229 46.53 8.39 22.20
C PRO A 229 46.83 7.10 21.40
N LYS A 230 46.29 7.02 20.19
CA LYS A 230 46.79 6.11 19.16
C LYS A 230 46.97 6.86 17.84
N THR A 231 48.24 7.16 17.60
CA THR A 231 48.98 6.99 16.34
C THR A 231 48.41 7.63 15.08
N GLU A 232 49.10 8.66 14.63
CA GLU A 232 49.06 9.20 13.26
C GLU A 232 49.23 8.08 12.23
N VAL A 233 48.35 8.05 11.23
CA VAL A 233 48.67 7.51 9.91
C VAL A 233 48.24 8.54 8.87
N LYS A 234 49.21 8.89 8.03
CA LYS A 234 49.21 9.97 7.04
C LYS A 234 48.09 9.85 6.00
N ALA A 235 47.71 11.02 5.52
CA ALA A 235 46.80 11.28 4.41
C ALA A 235 47.18 10.50 3.14
N ALA A 236 46.17 9.93 2.49
CA ALA A 236 46.17 9.66 1.06
C ALA A 236 45.04 10.48 0.43
N GLN A 237 45.43 11.51 -0.32
CA GLN A 237 44.56 12.20 -1.28
C GLN A 237 44.15 11.18 -2.35
N LEU A 238 42.85 11.06 -2.62
CA LEU A 238 42.36 10.46 -3.86
C LEU A 238 41.38 11.43 -4.51
N SER A 239 41.80 11.86 -5.70
CA SER A 239 41.16 12.77 -6.64
C SER A 239 39.82 12.24 -7.12
N LEU A 240 38.85 13.14 -7.24
CA LEU A 240 37.65 12.97 -8.03
C LEU A 240 38.03 12.81 -9.51
N SER A 241 37.65 11.68 -10.11
CA SER A 241 37.49 11.58 -11.56
C SER A 241 36.26 10.73 -11.87
N GLU A 242 35.32 11.42 -12.52
CA GLU A 242 34.26 10.97 -13.41
C GLU A 242 34.27 9.49 -13.82
N THR A 243 33.10 8.83 -13.72
CA THR A 243 32.53 8.11 -14.87
C THR A 243 31.05 7.82 -14.64
N LEU A 244 30.24 8.40 -15.52
CA LEU A 244 28.86 7.99 -15.82
C LEU A 244 28.86 6.56 -16.35
N PHE A 245 28.00 5.70 -15.82
CA PHE A 245 27.11 4.79 -16.56
C PHE A 245 26.01 4.29 -15.62
#